data_AF-A0A8J7BJE5-F1
#
_entry.id   AF-A0A8J7BJE5-F1
#
_cell.length_a   1.000
_cell.length_b   1.000
_cell.length_c   1.000
_cell.angle_alpha   90.00
_cell.angle_beta   90.00
_cell.angle_gamma   90.00
#
_symmetry.space_group_name_H-M   'P 1'
#
loop_
_entity.id
_entity.type
_entity.pdbx_description
1 polymer ?
#
loop_
_entity_poly.entity_id
_entity_poly.type
_entity_poly.pdbx_seq_one_letter_code
_entity_poly.pdbx_strand_id
1 'polypeptide(L)'
;MVSSAVRSLTPWLQADLALPGATAATLGNTVCRMAPLAIERPTLGRVPAIAAAVKQLVAQSMRLRSPLGGWPADLPQTPDNLAPYLSEETGELLDLLTASTLPVPSASVLVPVPHLVPHLLWMLASSGYEVMRLIEGVQARIFSPQAQGAIRIVRLMPVLTLTSEKTGYALDLVTQTDPVSALYLAKDVEIQLLENDLDGQLLSCGDLLAQVAQQVVGYTQPGLGALLVDGCEVDALRPFQPWQNGILHLRLHLAEMETQGPSQPYSSHGEAMPDALYLPPGGKQSAGTAVSGFTLDDFASTLVDGPDDATAGVLGDWLTFTDERWIQTFLSAYAEQVVAQHLPQMLLGSEGDREDLCNRVTYAATDLVQGASGLFKHTFVHEPVLVADLWPRLRWHLAQSSERVMQLMGGVSAQVLPPGLSWQQGSLYLRPLMQLTTSNRSWIVDLGRGRLLPTAPQALPGEAAVDVADDPWGPPLTVADLTALVDHDLGAHTPAIAALRQGTPIHLHRLDGEAGCQAGQLTLDWCFTLQTTL
;
A
#
# COMPACT_ATOMS: atom_id res chain seq x y z
N MET A 1 -11.16 13.02 5.94
CA MET A 1 -9.97 13.62 6.59
C MET A 1 -8.73 12.70 6.58
N VAL A 2 -8.43 11.98 5.48
CA VAL A 2 -7.31 10.98 5.44
C VAL A 2 -6.41 11.15 4.19
N SER A 3 -6.17 12.40 3.79
CA SER A 3 -4.91 12.77 3.08
C SER A 3 -3.79 13.05 4.11
N SER A 4 -4.05 12.77 5.39
CA SER A 4 -3.22 13.18 6.53
C SER A 4 -2.18 12.15 6.95
N ALA A 5 -2.41 10.85 6.75
CA ALA A 5 -1.47 9.80 7.20
C ALA A 5 -0.15 9.82 6.41
N VAL A 6 -0.15 10.47 5.25
CA VAL A 6 1.06 10.69 4.45
C VAL A 6 1.57 12.14 4.55
N ARG A 7 0.70 13.11 4.88
CA ARG A 7 1.13 14.48 5.25
C ARG A 7 1.84 14.56 6.61
N SER A 8 1.87 13.48 7.40
CA SER A 8 2.61 13.40 8.66
C SER A 8 4.02 12.82 8.51
N LEU A 9 4.54 12.65 7.29
CA LEU A 9 6.00 12.65 7.09
C LEU A 9 6.50 14.11 7.23
N THR A 10 6.33 14.65 8.44
CA THR A 10 6.67 16.03 8.79
C THR A 10 8.17 16.27 8.65
N PRO A 11 8.57 17.53 8.36
CA PRO A 11 9.94 17.92 8.16
C PRO A 11 10.68 17.88 9.50
N TRP A 12 11.85 17.25 9.49
CA TRP A 12 13.01 17.54 10.34
C TRP A 12 12.72 18.27 11.66
N LEU A 13 12.69 17.47 12.72
CA LEU A 13 13.23 17.73 14.06
C LEU A 13 13.77 19.17 14.26
N GLN A 14 12.96 20.03 14.86
CA GLN A 14 13.56 20.93 15.85
C GLN A 14 14.05 20.02 16.98
N ALA A 15 15.35 20.07 17.26
CA ALA A 15 15.97 19.46 18.41
C ALA A 15 15.47 20.15 19.70
N ASP A 16 14.21 19.97 20.02
CA ASP A 16 13.70 20.30 21.34
C ASP A 16 14.21 19.24 22.30
N LEU A 17 14.91 19.73 23.32
CA LEU A 17 15.54 19.00 24.42
C LEU A 17 14.72 17.76 24.81
N ALA A 18 15.16 16.59 24.35
CA ALA A 18 14.55 15.31 24.69
C ALA A 18 14.46 15.17 26.21
N LEU A 19 13.23 15.13 26.73
CA LEU A 19 12.98 14.77 28.12
C LEU A 19 13.61 13.40 28.39
N PRO A 20 14.32 13.21 29.52
CA PRO A 20 14.83 11.89 29.89
C PRO A 20 13.65 10.93 30.06
N GLY A 21 13.46 10.02 29.10
CA GLY A 21 12.39 9.02 29.11
C GLY A 21 11.73 8.73 27.76
N ALA A 22 11.92 9.56 26.72
CA ALA A 22 11.33 9.29 25.40
C ALA A 22 12.09 8.17 24.65
N THR A 23 11.46 7.01 24.53
CA THR A 23 12.10 5.83 23.92
C THR A 23 12.22 5.96 22.40
N ALA A 24 11.23 6.59 21.76
CA ALA A 24 11.20 6.91 20.34
C ALA A 24 12.32 7.87 19.93
N ALA A 25 12.56 8.93 20.70
CA ALA A 25 13.66 9.87 20.44
C ALA A 25 15.02 9.18 20.53
N THR A 26 15.19 8.22 21.44
CA THR A 26 16.42 7.43 21.54
C THR A 26 16.59 6.53 20.31
N LEU A 27 15.53 5.82 19.91
CA LEU A 27 15.56 4.97 18.72
C LEU A 27 15.79 5.77 17.44
N GLY A 28 15.15 6.93 17.29
CA GLY A 28 15.33 7.85 16.17
C GLY A 28 16.76 8.41 16.04
N ASN A 29 17.63 8.20 17.03
CA ASN A 29 19.05 8.57 16.97
C ASN A 29 19.98 7.36 17.13
N THR A 30 19.45 6.14 17.01
CA THR A 30 20.23 4.90 17.13
C THR A 30 20.75 4.42 15.79
N VAL A 31 21.97 3.90 15.77
CA VAL A 31 22.56 3.19 14.62
C VAL A 31 22.70 1.72 14.98
N CYS A 32 22.23 0.83 14.11
CA CYS A 32 22.36 -0.60 14.27
C CYS A 32 23.44 -1.15 13.33
N ARG A 33 24.26 -2.07 13.82
CA ARG A 33 25.03 -3.00 12.99
C ARG A 33 24.20 -4.27 12.91
N MET A 34 23.76 -4.61 11.71
CA MET A 34 22.89 -5.77 11.49
C MET A 34 23.18 -6.42 10.14
N ALA A 35 22.79 -7.68 9.97
CA ALA A 35 22.74 -8.27 8.65
C ALA A 35 21.80 -7.43 7.77
N PRO A 36 22.11 -7.22 6.49
CA PRO A 36 21.19 -6.58 5.57
C PRO A 36 19.87 -7.34 5.63
N LEU A 37 18.81 -6.65 5.99
CA LEU A 37 17.48 -7.18 5.78
C LEU A 37 17.37 -7.48 4.28
N ALA A 38 16.74 -8.60 3.90
CA ALA A 38 16.50 -8.96 2.50
C ALA A 38 15.43 -8.03 1.91
N ILE A 39 15.83 -6.77 1.77
CA ILE A 39 15.06 -5.57 1.48
C ILE A 39 14.85 -5.44 -0.02
N GLU A 40 15.90 -5.75 -0.79
CA GLU A 40 15.84 -5.63 -2.23
C GLU A 40 14.91 -6.70 -2.79
N ARG A 41 13.88 -6.26 -3.52
CA ARG A 41 13.11 -7.18 -4.34
C ARG A 41 14.05 -7.82 -5.35
N PRO A 42 14.11 -9.16 -5.41
CA PRO A 42 14.90 -9.82 -6.43
C PRO A 42 14.37 -9.39 -7.79
N THR A 43 15.21 -8.68 -8.55
CA THR A 43 14.89 -8.31 -9.91
C THR A 43 14.99 -9.58 -10.75
N LEU A 44 13.86 -10.20 -11.07
CA LEU A 44 13.78 -11.39 -11.94
C LEU A 44 14.58 -11.18 -13.25
N GLY A 45 14.68 -9.93 -13.72
CA GLY A 45 15.50 -9.56 -14.88
C GLY A 45 17.01 -9.80 -14.75
N ARG A 46 17.55 -10.06 -13.54
CA ARG A 46 18.99 -10.36 -13.36
C ARG A 46 19.38 -11.72 -13.94
N VAL A 47 18.45 -12.69 -13.99
CA VAL A 47 18.69 -14.02 -14.58
C VAL A 47 17.48 -14.42 -15.42
N PRO A 48 17.50 -14.18 -16.75
CA PRO A 48 16.35 -14.45 -17.63
C PRO A 48 15.81 -15.88 -17.57
N ALA A 49 16.67 -16.87 -17.32
CA ALA A 49 16.26 -18.27 -17.17
C ALA A 49 15.38 -18.49 -15.93
N ILE A 50 15.74 -17.88 -14.78
CA ILE A 50 14.94 -17.97 -13.55
C ILE A 50 13.59 -17.27 -13.76
N ALA A 51 13.57 -16.09 -14.40
CA ALA A 51 12.33 -15.39 -14.72
C ALA A 51 11.40 -16.24 -15.60
N ALA A 52 11.94 -16.91 -16.62
CA ALA A 52 11.18 -17.79 -17.49
C ALA A 52 10.61 -19.01 -16.73
N ALA A 53 11.41 -19.63 -15.85
CA ALA A 53 10.97 -20.76 -15.03
C ALA A 53 9.86 -20.37 -14.05
N VAL A 54 10.01 -19.22 -13.34
CA VAL A 54 8.95 -18.69 -12.46
C VAL A 54 7.66 -18.44 -13.25
N LYS A 55 7.76 -17.82 -14.42
CA LYS A 55 6.60 -17.57 -15.30
C LYS A 55 5.91 -18.86 -15.73
N GLN A 56 6.68 -19.88 -16.12
CA GLN A 56 6.14 -21.18 -16.51
C GLN A 56 5.43 -21.87 -15.34
N LEU A 57 6.06 -21.91 -14.16
CA LEU A 57 5.51 -22.48 -12.94
C LEU A 57 4.18 -21.80 -12.55
N VAL A 58 4.15 -20.46 -12.54
CA VAL A 58 2.93 -19.69 -12.25
C VAL A 58 1.85 -19.95 -13.29
N ALA A 59 2.19 -19.93 -14.59
CA ALA A 59 1.23 -20.20 -15.65
C ALA A 59 0.59 -21.59 -15.53
N GLN A 60 1.39 -22.61 -15.21
CA GLN A 60 0.92 -23.98 -15.01
C GLN A 60 0.01 -24.08 -13.77
N SER A 61 0.41 -23.47 -12.66
CA SER A 61 -0.42 -23.42 -11.45
C SER A 61 -1.75 -22.71 -11.69
N MET A 62 -1.74 -21.55 -12.33
CA MET A 62 -2.95 -20.80 -12.70
C MET A 62 -3.87 -21.62 -13.61
N ARG A 63 -3.30 -22.40 -14.54
CA ARG A 63 -4.08 -23.27 -15.44
C ARG A 63 -4.75 -24.42 -14.69
N LEU A 64 -4.03 -25.09 -13.80
CA LEU A 64 -4.56 -26.19 -12.99
C LEU A 64 -5.70 -25.73 -12.07
N ARG A 65 -5.58 -24.49 -11.57
CA ARG A 65 -6.55 -23.91 -10.65
C ARG A 65 -7.74 -23.24 -11.31
N SER A 66 -7.63 -22.92 -12.60
CA SER A 66 -8.75 -22.38 -13.37
C SER A 66 -9.95 -23.31 -13.31
N PRO A 67 -11.19 -22.79 -13.16
CA PRO A 67 -12.41 -23.59 -13.28
C PRO A 67 -12.51 -24.35 -14.62
N LEU A 68 -11.84 -23.85 -15.65
CA LEU A 68 -11.77 -24.47 -16.99
C LEU A 68 -10.58 -25.42 -17.15
N GLY A 69 -9.72 -25.55 -16.13
CA GLY A 69 -8.50 -26.35 -16.15
C GLY A 69 -8.72 -27.87 -16.18
N GLY A 70 -9.96 -28.32 -15.98
CA GLY A 70 -10.31 -29.74 -15.93
C GLY A 70 -9.92 -30.43 -14.62
N TRP A 71 -9.67 -29.65 -13.55
CA TRP A 71 -9.38 -30.20 -12.23
C TRP A 71 -10.59 -31.02 -11.71
N PRO A 72 -10.38 -32.22 -11.14
CA PRO A 72 -11.47 -33.03 -10.61
C PRO A 72 -12.25 -32.27 -9.54
N ALA A 73 -13.57 -32.18 -9.69
CA ALA A 73 -14.43 -31.42 -8.77
C ALA A 73 -14.50 -32.04 -7.36
N ASP A 74 -14.13 -33.31 -7.23
CA ASP A 74 -14.10 -34.09 -5.98
C ASP A 74 -12.76 -33.97 -5.22
N LEU A 75 -11.73 -33.40 -5.84
CA LEU A 75 -10.41 -33.25 -5.22
C LEU A 75 -10.15 -31.79 -4.84
N PRO A 76 -9.95 -31.46 -3.55
CA PRO A 76 -9.67 -30.08 -3.16
C PRO A 76 -8.34 -29.63 -3.76
N GLN A 77 -8.29 -28.41 -4.29
CA GLN A 77 -7.05 -27.80 -4.77
C GLN A 77 -6.21 -27.34 -3.57
N THR A 78 -5.49 -28.26 -2.95
CA THR A 78 -4.50 -27.94 -1.90
C THR A 78 -3.09 -27.93 -2.50
N PRO A 79 -2.11 -27.27 -1.85
CA PRO A 79 -0.70 -27.35 -2.28
C PRO A 79 -0.24 -28.80 -2.48
N ASP A 80 -0.57 -29.69 -1.53
CA ASP A 80 -0.16 -31.10 -1.56
C ASP A 80 -0.77 -31.87 -2.75
N ASN A 81 -2.01 -31.53 -3.13
CA ASN A 81 -2.67 -32.16 -4.27
C ASN A 81 -2.18 -31.61 -5.62
N LEU A 82 -1.74 -30.34 -5.67
CA LEU A 82 -1.15 -29.74 -6.87
C LEU A 82 0.32 -30.11 -7.06
N ALA A 83 1.06 -30.35 -5.99
CA ALA A 83 2.52 -30.59 -6.02
C ALA A 83 2.95 -31.64 -7.06
N PRO A 84 2.30 -32.81 -7.21
CA PRO A 84 2.69 -33.80 -8.23
C PRO A 84 2.54 -33.30 -9.68
N TYR A 85 1.73 -32.28 -9.92
CA TYR A 85 1.49 -31.69 -11.23
C TYR A 85 2.38 -30.47 -11.51
N LEU A 86 3.12 -30.00 -10.51
CA LEU A 86 4.04 -28.87 -10.58
C LEU A 86 5.50 -29.30 -10.36
N SER A 87 5.76 -30.58 -10.08
CA SER A 87 7.09 -31.07 -9.68
C SER A 87 8.16 -30.88 -10.76
N GLU A 88 7.79 -30.96 -12.04
CA GLU A 88 8.73 -30.73 -13.16
C GLU A 88 9.17 -29.26 -13.19
N GLU A 89 8.22 -28.32 -13.21
CA GLU A 89 8.50 -26.89 -13.22
C GLU A 89 9.19 -26.41 -11.93
N THR A 90 8.81 -26.98 -10.78
CA THR A 90 9.47 -26.71 -9.50
C THR A 90 10.92 -27.22 -9.51
N GLY A 91 11.16 -28.44 -10.02
CA GLY A 91 12.51 -29.00 -10.17
C GLY A 91 13.39 -28.13 -11.08
N GLU A 92 12.88 -27.72 -12.24
CA GLU A 92 13.59 -26.83 -13.16
C GLU A 92 13.98 -25.50 -12.52
N LEU A 93 13.06 -24.87 -11.77
CA LEU A 93 13.35 -23.63 -11.04
C LEU A 93 14.42 -23.83 -9.97
N LEU A 94 14.32 -24.91 -9.17
CA LEU A 94 15.28 -25.20 -8.11
C LEU A 94 16.67 -25.56 -8.64
N ASP A 95 16.76 -26.25 -9.77
CA ASP A 95 18.01 -26.56 -10.47
C ASP A 95 18.69 -25.27 -10.95
N LEU A 96 17.92 -24.38 -11.60
CA LEU A 96 18.41 -23.08 -12.04
C LEU A 96 18.89 -22.20 -10.89
N LEU A 97 18.16 -22.21 -9.77
CA LEU A 97 18.54 -21.50 -8.55
C LEU A 97 19.84 -22.05 -7.98
N THR A 98 19.99 -23.37 -7.90
CA THR A 98 21.20 -24.02 -7.37
C THR A 98 22.42 -23.79 -8.26
N ALA A 99 22.22 -23.73 -9.59
CA ALA A 99 23.26 -23.40 -10.55
C ALA A 99 23.65 -21.92 -10.52
N SER A 100 22.79 -21.04 -10.01
CA SER A 100 23.05 -19.61 -9.90
C SER A 100 23.82 -19.28 -8.63
N THR A 101 25.00 -18.65 -8.76
CA THR A 101 25.68 -18.05 -7.62
C THR A 101 24.99 -16.73 -7.25
N LEU A 102 23.83 -16.82 -6.61
CA LEU A 102 23.20 -15.64 -6.04
C LEU A 102 24.08 -15.17 -4.86
N PRO A 103 24.57 -13.92 -4.87
CA PRO A 103 25.40 -13.42 -3.79
C PRO A 103 24.58 -13.40 -2.51
N VAL A 104 24.97 -14.18 -1.51
CA VAL A 104 24.44 -14.08 -0.16
C VAL A 104 25.11 -12.86 0.49
N PRO A 105 24.36 -11.80 0.84
CA PRO A 105 24.95 -10.64 1.51
C PRO A 105 25.30 -11.01 2.95
N SER A 106 26.56 -11.38 3.20
CA SER A 106 27.04 -11.84 4.51
C SER A 106 27.67 -10.74 5.37
N ALA A 107 27.86 -9.53 4.84
CA ALA A 107 28.51 -8.44 5.58
C ALA A 107 27.48 -7.61 6.34
N SER A 108 27.66 -7.49 7.66
CA SER A 108 26.85 -6.58 8.48
C SER A 108 27.02 -5.14 8.00
N VAL A 109 25.92 -4.39 7.92
CA VAL A 109 25.89 -2.99 7.49
C VAL A 109 25.51 -2.12 8.69
N LEU A 110 26.05 -0.91 8.72
CA LEU A 110 25.66 0.13 9.66
C LEU A 110 24.43 0.86 9.10
N VAL A 111 23.31 0.77 9.81
CA VAL A 111 22.04 1.35 9.37
C VAL A 111 21.48 2.24 10.48
N PRO A 112 21.34 3.55 10.25
CA PRO A 112 20.55 4.42 11.13
C PRO A 112 19.10 3.96 11.19
N VAL A 113 18.53 3.84 12.39
CA VAL A 113 17.12 3.45 12.57
C VAL A 113 16.15 4.36 11.79
N PRO A 114 16.34 5.70 11.70
CA PRO A 114 15.50 6.54 10.86
C PRO A 114 15.44 6.13 9.39
N HIS A 115 16.53 5.57 8.86
CA HIS A 115 16.57 5.10 7.47
C HIS A 115 15.81 3.78 7.30
N LEU A 116 15.61 3.01 8.37
CA LEU A 116 14.76 1.82 8.35
C LEU A 116 13.27 2.16 8.34
N VAL A 117 12.85 3.29 8.92
CA VAL A 117 11.43 3.63 9.08
C VAL A 117 10.66 3.62 7.75
N PRO A 118 11.02 4.44 6.74
CA PRO A 118 10.26 4.47 5.49
C PRO A 118 10.33 3.13 4.75
N HIS A 119 11.45 2.43 4.89
CA HIS A 119 11.67 1.14 4.25
C HIS A 119 10.79 0.02 4.84
N LEU A 120 10.74 -0.10 6.17
CA LEU A 120 9.88 -1.04 6.88
C LEU A 120 8.40 -0.75 6.64
N LEU A 121 8.01 0.53 6.65
CA LEU A 121 6.66 0.94 6.30
C LEU A 121 6.30 0.59 4.86
N TRP A 122 7.21 0.80 3.90
CA TRP A 122 7.00 0.42 2.52
C TRP A 122 6.84 -1.09 2.36
N MET A 123 7.70 -1.90 2.98
CA MET A 123 7.56 -3.35 2.92
C MET A 123 6.20 -3.78 3.47
N LEU A 124 5.79 -3.29 4.65
CA LEU A 124 4.48 -3.58 5.21
C LEU A 124 3.33 -3.11 4.29
N ALA A 125 3.34 -1.86 3.83
CA ALA A 125 2.27 -1.33 2.98
C ALA A 125 2.20 -2.03 1.61
N SER A 126 3.35 -2.43 1.05
CA SER A 126 3.41 -3.11 -0.25
C SER A 126 3.07 -4.60 -0.21
N SER A 127 2.87 -5.16 0.99
CA SER A 127 2.42 -6.55 1.19
C SER A 127 0.99 -6.82 0.74
N GLY A 128 0.14 -5.79 0.75
CA GLY A 128 -1.26 -5.90 0.37
C GLY A 128 -1.98 -4.57 0.51
N TYR A 129 -2.99 -4.37 -0.33
CA TYR A 129 -3.81 -3.15 -0.31
C TYR A 129 -4.48 -2.96 1.05
N GLU A 130 -4.97 -4.04 1.64
CA GLU A 130 -5.67 -4.06 2.92
C GLU A 130 -4.73 -3.78 4.08
N VAL A 131 -3.48 -4.23 4.01
CA VAL A 131 -2.45 -3.89 5.00
C VAL A 131 -2.16 -2.39 4.93
N MET A 132 -1.98 -1.83 3.73
CA MET A 132 -1.84 -0.38 3.56
C MET A 132 -3.04 0.38 4.13
N ARG A 133 -4.27 -0.03 3.82
CA ARG A 133 -5.48 0.61 4.36
C ARG A 133 -5.54 0.53 5.88
N LEU A 134 -5.23 -0.62 6.46
CA LEU A 134 -5.17 -0.76 7.92
C LEU A 134 -4.12 0.19 8.51
N ILE A 135 -2.97 0.37 7.86
CA ILE A 135 -1.95 1.36 8.28
C ILE A 135 -2.49 2.80 8.14
N GLU A 136 -3.30 3.11 7.14
CA GLU A 136 -3.94 4.43 6.98
C GLU A 136 -5.09 4.65 7.98
N GLY A 137 -5.74 3.57 8.43
CA GLY A 137 -6.89 3.54 9.31
C GLY A 137 -8.19 3.28 8.55
N VAL A 138 -8.98 2.31 9.03
CA VAL A 138 -10.24 1.88 8.41
C VAL A 138 -11.40 1.99 9.39
N GLN A 139 -12.61 2.16 8.88
CA GLN A 139 -13.79 2.06 9.73
C GLN A 139 -14.08 0.62 10.11
N ALA A 140 -14.32 0.39 11.40
CA ALA A 140 -14.68 -0.91 11.93
C ALA A 140 -15.73 -0.80 13.04
N ARG A 141 -16.60 -1.81 13.15
CA ARG A 141 -17.39 -2.05 14.36
C ARG A 141 -16.54 -2.84 15.34
N ILE A 142 -16.40 -2.31 16.54
CA ILE A 142 -15.66 -2.94 17.63
C ILE A 142 -16.67 -3.51 18.62
N PHE A 143 -16.54 -4.80 18.90
CA PHE A 143 -17.34 -5.52 19.89
C PHE A 143 -16.44 -5.86 21.07
N SER A 144 -16.55 -5.07 22.13
CA SER A 144 -15.84 -5.28 23.39
C SER A 144 -16.84 -5.21 24.56
N PRO A 145 -16.46 -5.65 25.77
CA PRO A 145 -17.33 -5.53 26.94
C PRO A 145 -17.79 -4.09 27.21
N GLN A 146 -17.03 -3.09 26.74
CA GLN A 146 -17.32 -1.67 26.89
C GLN A 146 -17.97 -1.04 25.64
N ALA A 147 -17.75 -1.61 24.44
CA ALA A 147 -18.27 -1.12 23.18
C ALA A 147 -19.16 -2.18 22.52
N GLN A 148 -20.48 -1.94 22.51
CA GLN A 148 -21.47 -2.84 21.90
C GLN A 148 -21.59 -2.63 20.38
N GLY A 149 -20.49 -2.83 19.63
CA GLY A 149 -20.48 -2.67 18.17
C GLY A 149 -20.35 -1.21 17.71
N ALA A 150 -19.69 -0.36 18.51
CA ALA A 150 -19.50 1.04 18.15
C ALA A 150 -18.62 1.15 16.90
N ILE A 151 -18.98 2.05 15.98
CA ILE A 151 -18.17 2.35 14.80
C ILE A 151 -17.01 3.26 15.24
N ARG A 152 -15.80 2.83 14.90
CA ARG A 152 -14.53 3.50 15.22
C ARG A 152 -13.57 3.41 14.05
N ILE A 153 -12.55 4.26 14.06
CA ILE A 153 -11.42 4.12 13.14
C ILE A 153 -10.40 3.22 13.83
N VAL A 154 -10.03 2.13 13.17
CA VAL A 154 -9.02 1.19 13.66
C VAL A 154 -7.81 1.23 12.73
N ARG A 155 -6.61 1.24 13.32
CA ARG A 155 -5.35 1.34 12.59
C ARG A 155 -4.40 0.22 12.96
N LEU A 156 -3.70 -0.35 11.97
CA LEU A 156 -2.50 -1.15 12.17
C LEU A 156 -1.34 -0.23 12.55
N MET A 157 -0.81 -0.41 13.75
CA MET A 157 0.34 0.29 14.30
C MET A 157 1.58 -0.61 14.27
N PRO A 158 2.47 -0.45 13.28
CA PRO A 158 3.77 -1.09 13.28
C PRO A 158 4.73 -0.39 14.25
N VAL A 159 5.16 -1.11 15.28
CA VAL A 159 6.03 -0.61 16.34
C VAL A 159 7.38 -1.32 16.27
N LEU A 160 8.44 -0.56 16.01
CA LEU A 160 9.81 -1.07 16.08
C LEU A 160 10.28 -1.04 17.53
N THR A 161 10.75 -2.18 18.04
CA THR A 161 11.22 -2.33 19.41
C THR A 161 12.66 -2.82 19.44
N LEU A 162 13.50 -2.18 20.25
CA LEU A 162 14.87 -2.62 20.52
C LEU A 162 14.95 -3.04 21.99
N THR A 163 15.23 -4.32 22.22
CA THR A 163 15.42 -4.85 23.57
C THR A 163 16.90 -5.10 23.81
N SER A 164 17.47 -4.45 24.82
CA SER A 164 18.81 -4.74 25.36
C SER A 164 18.68 -5.12 26.83
N GLU A 165 19.69 -5.76 27.43
CA GLU A 165 19.62 -6.55 28.68
C GLU A 165 18.76 -5.99 29.84
N LYS A 166 18.61 -4.66 29.96
CA LYS A 166 17.76 -4.02 30.99
C LYS A 166 16.83 -2.91 30.47
N THR A 167 16.82 -2.64 29.17
CA THR A 167 16.11 -1.49 28.61
C THR A 167 15.43 -1.87 27.30
N GLY A 168 14.13 -1.62 27.22
CA GLY A 168 13.36 -1.68 25.98
C GLY A 168 13.12 -0.28 25.43
N TYR A 169 13.25 -0.12 24.12
CA TYR A 169 12.87 1.09 23.41
C TYR A 169 11.81 0.75 22.38
N ALA A 170 10.90 1.68 22.11
CA ALA A 170 9.87 1.50 21.11
C ALA A 170 9.66 2.76 20.27
N LEU A 171 9.35 2.58 19.00
CA LEU A 171 9.08 3.62 18.02
C LEU A 171 7.87 3.21 17.20
N ASP A 172 6.77 3.96 17.28
CA ASP A 172 5.70 3.84 16.30
C ASP A 172 6.26 4.32 14.96
N LEU A 173 6.30 3.43 13.96
CA LEU A 173 6.91 3.76 12.67
C LEU A 173 6.12 4.84 11.93
N VAL A 174 4.80 4.97 12.15
CA VAL A 174 4.01 5.91 11.38
C VAL A 174 3.97 7.30 11.99
N THR A 175 3.83 7.40 13.31
CA THR A 175 3.87 8.71 13.99
C THR A 175 5.28 9.15 14.32
N GLN A 176 6.25 8.22 14.32
CA GLN A 176 7.63 8.43 14.79
C GLN A 176 7.70 8.93 16.24
N THR A 177 6.69 8.58 17.06
CA THR A 177 6.61 8.91 18.48
C THR A 177 6.62 7.66 19.35
N ASP A 178 6.63 7.86 20.67
CA ASP A 178 6.44 6.76 21.60
C ASP A 178 5.05 6.13 21.36
N PRO A 179 4.96 4.78 21.30
CA PRO A 179 3.68 4.10 21.14
C PRO A 179 2.78 4.31 22.36
N VAL A 180 1.49 4.53 22.11
CA VAL A 180 0.48 4.71 23.17
C VAL A 180 -0.27 3.40 23.39
N SER A 181 0.26 2.52 24.26
CA SER A 181 -0.30 1.17 24.47
C SER A 181 -1.74 1.15 24.99
N ALA A 182 -2.23 2.24 25.60
CA ALA A 182 -3.60 2.36 26.06
C ALA A 182 -4.63 2.36 24.92
N LEU A 183 -4.21 2.67 23.68
CA LEU A 183 -5.08 2.66 22.50
C LEU A 183 -5.18 1.27 21.85
N TYR A 184 -4.37 0.30 22.28
CA TYR A 184 -4.32 -1.01 21.65
C TYR A 184 -5.55 -1.84 21.97
N LEU A 185 -6.12 -2.44 20.94
CA LEU A 185 -7.20 -3.40 21.08
C LEU A 185 -6.65 -4.72 21.60
N ALA A 186 -7.31 -5.28 22.61
CA ALA A 186 -6.98 -6.61 23.11
C ALA A 186 -7.25 -7.67 22.03
N LYS A 187 -6.48 -8.77 22.06
CA LYS A 187 -6.51 -9.79 20.99
C LYS A 187 -7.86 -10.50 20.85
N ASP A 188 -8.62 -10.58 21.92
CA ASP A 188 -9.94 -11.21 22.01
C ASP A 188 -11.10 -10.29 21.61
N VAL A 189 -10.84 -8.99 21.39
CA VAL A 189 -11.85 -8.06 20.88
C VAL A 189 -12.25 -8.45 19.47
N GLU A 190 -13.55 -8.59 19.23
CA GLU A 190 -14.08 -8.87 17.90
C GLU A 190 -14.24 -7.57 17.11
N ILE A 191 -13.85 -7.62 15.84
CA ILE A 191 -13.82 -6.50 14.92
C ILE A 191 -14.51 -6.91 13.63
N GLN A 192 -15.38 -6.05 13.12
CA GLN A 192 -15.96 -6.15 11.79
C GLN A 192 -15.55 -4.93 10.98
N LEU A 193 -14.74 -5.13 9.94
CA LEU A 193 -14.32 -4.05 9.04
C LEU A 193 -15.51 -3.65 8.15
N LEU A 194 -15.75 -2.35 7.98
CA LEU A 194 -16.97 -1.82 7.34
C LEU A 194 -16.77 -1.33 5.90
N GLU A 195 -15.56 -1.44 5.37
CA GLU A 195 -15.25 -0.92 4.04
C GLU A 195 -15.46 -2.02 2.99
N ASN A 196 -16.13 -1.68 1.87
CA ASN A 196 -16.73 -2.60 0.88
C ASN A 196 -15.82 -3.73 0.34
N ASP A 197 -14.50 -3.55 0.42
CA ASP A 197 -13.49 -4.49 -0.08
C ASP A 197 -13.03 -5.53 0.94
N LEU A 198 -13.33 -5.31 2.21
CA LEU A 198 -12.95 -6.20 3.29
C LEU A 198 -14.14 -7.14 3.51
N ASP A 199 -13.88 -8.43 3.75
CA ASP A 199 -14.89 -9.52 3.76
C ASP A 199 -16.09 -9.29 4.72
N GLY A 200 -16.15 -8.17 5.46
CA GLY A 200 -17.22 -7.82 6.40
C GLY A 200 -17.35 -8.83 7.54
N GLN A 201 -16.42 -9.78 7.60
CA GLN A 201 -16.43 -10.89 8.52
C GLN A 201 -16.08 -10.38 9.91
N LEU A 202 -16.80 -10.89 10.89
CA LEU A 202 -16.46 -10.70 12.29
C LEU A 202 -15.26 -11.59 12.63
N LEU A 203 -14.16 -10.97 13.04
CA LEU A 203 -12.90 -11.64 13.36
C LEU A 203 -12.37 -11.12 14.70
N SER A 204 -11.65 -11.94 15.46
CA SER A 204 -10.92 -11.40 16.61
C SER A 204 -9.74 -10.53 16.12
N CYS A 205 -9.38 -9.52 16.90
CA CYS A 205 -8.20 -8.67 16.68
C CYS A 205 -6.93 -9.52 16.53
N GLY A 206 -6.80 -10.57 17.36
CA GLY A 206 -5.69 -11.52 17.31
C GLY A 206 -5.64 -12.31 16.00
N ASP A 207 -6.79 -12.78 15.51
CA ASP A 207 -6.87 -13.51 14.24
C ASP A 207 -6.57 -12.60 13.05
N LEU A 208 -7.08 -11.36 13.06
CA LEU A 208 -6.78 -10.38 12.02
C LEU A 208 -5.28 -10.05 11.98
N LEU A 209 -4.65 -9.84 13.13
CA LEU A 209 -3.20 -9.62 13.21
C LEU A 209 -2.40 -10.85 12.76
N ALA A 210 -2.84 -12.06 13.10
CA ALA A 210 -2.21 -13.30 12.64
C ALA A 210 -2.33 -13.46 11.12
N GLN A 211 -3.49 -13.14 10.53
CA GLN A 211 -3.69 -13.16 9.08
C GLN A 211 -2.81 -12.12 8.38
N VAL A 212 -2.70 -10.89 8.92
CA VAL A 212 -1.79 -9.86 8.39
C VAL A 212 -0.34 -10.32 8.48
N ALA A 213 0.10 -10.84 9.62
CA ALA A 213 1.47 -11.33 9.79
C ALA A 213 1.79 -12.50 8.84
N GLN A 214 0.85 -13.43 8.67
CA GLN A 214 0.96 -14.54 7.73
C GLN A 214 1.01 -14.05 6.27
N GLN A 215 0.20 -13.04 5.92
CA GLN A 215 0.23 -12.45 4.58
C GLN A 215 1.56 -11.78 4.26
N VAL A 216 2.07 -11.00 5.22
CA VAL A 216 3.33 -10.28 5.09
C VAL A 216 4.50 -11.26 5.04
N VAL A 217 4.69 -12.08 6.07
CA VAL A 217 5.89 -12.95 6.17
C VAL A 217 5.78 -14.18 5.29
N GLY A 218 4.60 -14.79 5.23
CA GLY A 218 4.37 -16.04 4.52
C GLY A 218 4.36 -15.88 3.01
N TYR A 219 3.93 -14.72 2.48
CA TYR A 219 3.64 -14.60 1.04
C TYR A 219 4.27 -13.40 0.35
N THR A 220 4.28 -12.20 0.93
CA THR A 220 4.57 -10.99 0.12
C THR A 220 5.84 -10.24 0.51
N GLN A 221 6.35 -10.46 1.72
CA GLN A 221 7.56 -9.84 2.26
C GLN A 221 8.30 -10.81 3.20
N PRO A 222 8.81 -11.94 2.68
CA PRO A 222 9.54 -12.92 3.50
C PRO A 222 10.75 -12.30 4.22
N GLY A 223 11.35 -11.25 3.66
CA GLY A 223 12.45 -10.50 4.27
C GLY A 223 12.10 -9.84 5.61
N LEU A 224 10.81 -9.61 5.90
CA LEU A 224 10.36 -9.11 7.21
C LEU A 224 10.27 -10.20 8.29
N GLY A 225 10.37 -11.48 7.95
CA GLY A 225 10.22 -12.60 8.89
C GLY A 225 11.17 -12.50 10.09
N ALA A 226 12.44 -12.15 9.84
CA ALA A 226 13.44 -11.99 10.90
C ALA A 226 13.06 -10.89 11.92
N LEU A 227 12.33 -9.85 11.52
CA LEU A 227 11.90 -8.79 12.43
C LEU A 227 10.54 -9.08 13.08
N LEU A 228 9.59 -9.67 12.34
CA LEU A 228 8.22 -9.91 12.78
C LEU A 228 8.08 -11.15 13.67
N VAL A 229 8.88 -12.20 13.41
CA VAL A 229 8.75 -13.51 14.07
C VAL A 229 9.88 -13.74 15.08
N ASP A 230 11.12 -13.81 14.60
CA ASP A 230 12.25 -14.29 15.40
C ASP A 230 12.91 -13.18 16.25
N GLY A 231 12.93 -11.96 15.71
CA GLY A 231 13.80 -10.89 16.19
C GLY A 231 15.15 -10.93 15.51
N CYS A 232 15.67 -9.75 15.17
CA CYS A 232 16.97 -9.60 14.53
C CYS A 232 17.99 -9.20 15.59
N GLU A 233 19.04 -10.01 15.77
CA GLU A 233 20.18 -9.64 16.62
C GLU A 233 20.95 -8.48 15.98
N VAL A 234 21.22 -7.45 16.77
CA VAL A 234 21.93 -6.24 16.33
C VAL A 234 22.93 -5.78 17.38
N ASP A 235 24.04 -5.16 16.95
CA ASP A 235 24.79 -4.27 17.83
C ASP A 235 24.19 -2.86 17.68
N ALA A 236 23.72 -2.24 18.76
CA ALA A 236 23.12 -0.92 18.73
C ALA A 236 24.05 0.13 19.36
N LEU A 237 24.31 1.21 18.61
CA LEU A 237 24.96 2.43 19.09
C LEU A 237 23.87 3.46 19.39
N ARG A 238 23.58 3.65 20.68
CA ARG A 238 22.66 4.68 21.17
C ARG A 238 23.42 5.97 21.48
N PRO A 239 22.73 7.14 21.47
CA PRO A 239 23.33 8.40 21.88
C PRO A 239 24.01 8.29 23.24
N PHE A 240 25.28 8.69 23.30
CA PHE A 240 26.10 8.71 24.53
C PHE A 240 26.34 7.35 25.21
N GLN A 241 26.09 6.24 24.52
CA GLN A 241 26.34 4.88 25.04
C GLN A 241 27.30 4.10 24.15
N PRO A 242 28.04 3.11 24.70
CA PRO A 242 28.82 2.20 23.86
C PRO A 242 27.90 1.28 23.05
N TRP A 243 28.48 0.63 22.03
CA TRP A 243 27.84 -0.48 21.33
C TRP A 243 27.36 -1.53 22.33
N GLN A 244 26.09 -1.91 22.22
CA GLN A 244 25.47 -2.92 23.06
C GLN A 244 24.66 -3.87 22.19
N ASN A 245 24.71 -5.15 22.53
CA ASN A 245 23.91 -6.15 21.86
C ASN A 245 22.43 -5.92 22.21
N GLY A 246 21.57 -6.17 21.23
CA GLY A 246 20.13 -6.12 21.42
C GLY A 246 19.42 -6.92 20.35
N ILE A 247 18.11 -7.02 20.52
CA ILE A 247 17.21 -7.68 19.59
C ILE A 247 16.22 -6.64 19.08
N LEU A 248 16.19 -6.47 17.76
CA LEU A 248 15.27 -5.60 17.05
C LEU A 248 14.05 -6.42 16.61
N HIS A 249 12.85 -6.00 16.99
CA HIS A 249 11.59 -6.60 16.57
C HIS A 249 10.65 -5.57 15.97
N LEU A 250 9.95 -5.95 14.92
CA LEU A 250 8.78 -5.24 14.42
C LEU A 250 7.55 -5.89 15.03
N ARG A 251 6.74 -5.14 15.77
CA ARG A 251 5.49 -5.61 16.39
C ARG A 251 4.29 -4.96 15.74
N LEU A 252 3.26 -5.74 15.46
CA LEU A 252 2.03 -5.26 14.88
C LEU A 252 0.93 -5.20 15.95
N HIS A 253 0.27 -4.06 16.05
CA HIS A 253 -0.86 -3.83 16.95
C HIS A 253 -2.03 -3.24 16.17
N LEU A 254 -3.26 -3.49 16.60
CA LEU A 254 -4.42 -2.72 16.15
C LEU A 254 -4.77 -1.72 17.25
N ALA A 255 -5.02 -0.47 16.88
CA ALA A 255 -5.38 0.58 17.81
C ALA A 255 -6.65 1.30 17.41
N GLU A 256 -7.45 1.65 18.42
CA GLU A 256 -8.60 2.53 18.26
C GLU A 256 -8.10 3.97 18.18
N MET A 257 -8.51 4.66 17.11
CA MET A 257 -8.23 6.08 16.91
C MET A 257 -9.45 6.87 17.37
N GLU A 258 -9.24 7.97 18.10
CA GLU A 258 -10.33 8.85 18.51
C GLU A 258 -11.06 9.39 17.27
N THR A 259 -12.36 9.11 17.17
CA THR A 259 -13.23 9.74 16.19
C THR A 259 -13.41 11.19 16.60
N GLN A 260 -12.66 12.12 15.99
CA GLN A 260 -12.95 13.55 16.09
C GLN A 260 -14.23 13.87 15.32
N GLY A 261 -15.37 13.55 15.90
CA GLY A 261 -16.69 13.93 15.43
C GLY A 261 -17.65 13.93 16.61
N PRO A 262 -18.52 14.94 16.75
CA PRO A 262 -19.52 14.93 17.81
C PRO A 262 -20.39 13.68 17.64
N SER A 263 -20.42 12.85 18.69
CA SER A 263 -21.37 11.76 18.80
C SER A 263 -22.78 12.35 18.74
N GLN A 264 -23.38 12.36 17.55
CA GLN A 264 -24.83 12.56 17.47
C GLN A 264 -25.48 11.30 18.04
N PRO A 265 -26.22 11.39 19.14
CA PRO A 265 -27.04 10.27 19.58
C PRO A 265 -28.08 10.02 18.50
N TYR A 266 -28.03 8.82 17.90
CA TYR A 266 -29.10 8.27 17.10
C TYR A 266 -30.37 8.33 17.94
N SER A 267 -31.25 9.29 17.64
CA SER A 267 -32.61 9.31 18.15
C SER A 267 -33.43 8.38 17.25
N SER A 268 -34.03 7.39 17.89
CA SER A 268 -34.92 6.40 17.30
C SER A 268 -36.08 7.04 16.54
N HIS A 269 -36.32 6.55 15.33
CA HIS A 269 -37.56 6.57 14.54
C HIS A 269 -38.76 7.41 15.02
N GLY A 270 -39.19 8.35 14.17
CA GLY A 270 -40.53 8.96 14.14
C GLY A 270 -40.87 9.41 12.71
N GLU A 271 -42.12 9.23 12.30
CA GLU A 271 -42.62 9.15 10.92
C GLU A 271 -42.61 10.45 10.09
N ALA A 272 -42.36 10.27 8.79
CA ALA A 272 -43.05 10.79 7.59
C ALA A 272 -43.25 12.30 7.32
N MET A 273 -42.77 12.65 6.11
CA MET A 273 -43.35 13.48 5.01
C MET A 273 -42.64 14.79 4.62
N PRO A 274 -42.60 15.10 3.30
CA PRO A 274 -41.77 16.12 2.69
C PRO A 274 -42.54 17.43 2.51
N ASP A 275 -41.85 18.56 2.59
CA ASP A 275 -42.31 19.76 1.88
C ASP A 275 -41.12 20.65 1.53
N ALA A 276 -41.00 20.91 0.22
CA ALA A 276 -40.04 21.82 -0.36
C ALA A 276 -40.56 23.25 -0.25
N LEU A 277 -39.76 24.20 0.26
CA LEU A 277 -39.86 25.60 -0.15
C LEU A 277 -38.47 26.26 -0.18
N TYR A 278 -38.21 26.89 -1.30
CA TYR A 278 -36.98 27.56 -1.71
C TYR A 278 -37.04 29.06 -1.33
N LEU A 279 -35.84 29.67 -1.20
CA LEU A 279 -35.43 31.08 -1.40
C LEU A 279 -34.88 31.90 -0.18
N PRO A 280 -33.90 32.82 -0.43
CA PRO A 280 -32.65 33.01 0.35
C PRO A 280 -32.48 34.51 0.81
N PRO A 281 -31.27 35.11 0.82
CA PRO A 281 -30.07 34.90 1.63
C PRO A 281 -29.83 36.05 2.65
N GLY A 282 -29.12 35.79 3.76
CA GLY A 282 -28.73 36.88 4.66
C GLY A 282 -28.04 36.39 5.93
N GLY A 283 -26.80 35.94 5.83
CA GLY A 283 -26.00 35.52 6.98
C GLY A 283 -24.53 35.79 6.75
N LYS A 284 -23.98 36.73 7.52
CA LYS A 284 -22.58 37.18 7.48
C LYS A 284 -21.62 35.99 7.59
N GLN A 285 -20.74 35.84 6.61
CA GLN A 285 -19.61 34.93 6.68
C GLN A 285 -18.67 35.38 7.81
N SER A 286 -18.58 34.57 8.87
CA SER A 286 -17.50 34.68 9.84
C SER A 286 -16.28 33.97 9.26
N ALA A 287 -15.21 34.74 9.05
CA ALA A 287 -13.91 34.22 8.64
C ALA A 287 -13.34 33.34 9.76
N GLY A 288 -13.34 32.03 9.52
CA GLY A 288 -12.66 31.03 10.32
C GLY A 288 -12.24 29.91 9.39
N THR A 289 -11.04 30.00 8.86
CA THR A 289 -10.46 29.02 7.94
C THR A 289 -10.12 27.75 8.70
N ALA A 290 -11.14 26.95 9.01
CA ALA A 290 -10.97 25.57 9.40
C ALA A 290 -10.67 24.76 8.13
N VAL A 291 -9.55 24.04 8.13
CA VAL A 291 -9.17 23.12 7.05
C VAL A 291 -10.19 21.98 7.05
N SER A 292 -11.22 22.10 6.22
CA SER A 292 -12.31 21.14 6.11
C SER A 292 -11.80 19.80 5.59
N GLY A 293 -11.98 18.75 6.37
CA GLY A 293 -11.68 17.37 6.01
C GLY A 293 -12.89 16.71 5.36
N PHE A 294 -12.64 15.98 4.27
CA PHE A 294 -13.65 15.22 3.53
C PHE A 294 -14.52 14.34 4.44
N THR A 295 -15.83 14.57 4.43
CA THR A 295 -16.92 13.85 5.10
C THR A 295 -17.78 13.09 4.07
N LEU A 296 -18.64 12.16 4.52
CA LEU A 296 -19.63 11.52 3.64
C LEU A 296 -20.59 12.57 3.02
N ASP A 297 -20.78 13.70 3.71
CA ASP A 297 -21.54 14.86 3.20
C ASP A 297 -20.75 15.65 2.14
N ASP A 298 -19.41 15.64 2.16
CA ASP A 298 -18.58 16.18 1.07
C ASP A 298 -18.63 15.26 -0.17
N PHE A 299 -18.70 13.94 0.02
CA PHE A 299 -18.97 13.00 -1.08
C PHE A 299 -20.38 13.18 -1.63
N ALA A 300 -21.38 13.28 -0.76
CA ALA A 300 -22.76 13.54 -1.14
C ALA A 300 -22.90 14.90 -1.84
N SER A 301 -22.17 15.93 -1.42
CA SER A 301 -22.17 17.23 -2.13
C SER A 301 -21.52 17.16 -3.51
N THR A 302 -20.46 16.35 -3.71
CA THR A 302 -19.94 16.08 -5.07
C THR A 302 -20.88 15.25 -5.95
N LEU A 303 -21.89 14.61 -5.37
CA LEU A 303 -22.94 13.86 -6.09
C LEU A 303 -24.21 14.69 -6.35
N VAL A 304 -24.37 15.83 -5.67
CA VAL A 304 -25.62 16.64 -5.66
C VAL A 304 -25.51 17.93 -6.50
N ASP A 305 -24.35 18.24 -7.07
CA ASP A 305 -24.23 19.38 -7.98
C ASP A 305 -25.02 19.14 -9.27
N GLY A 306 -25.82 20.15 -9.64
CA GLY A 306 -26.91 20.06 -10.61
C GLY A 306 -26.51 19.56 -12.00
N PRO A 307 -27.49 19.29 -12.89
CA PRO A 307 -27.30 18.64 -14.19
C PRO A 307 -26.33 19.34 -15.16
N ASP A 308 -25.86 20.55 -14.83
CA ASP A 308 -24.99 21.37 -15.66
C ASP A 308 -23.51 21.38 -15.22
N ASP A 309 -23.13 20.75 -14.09
CA ASP A 309 -21.73 20.74 -13.64
C ASP A 309 -20.95 19.56 -14.22
N ALA A 310 -19.88 19.87 -14.95
CA ALA A 310 -19.08 18.91 -15.73
C ALA A 310 -18.38 17.82 -14.87
N THR A 311 -18.43 17.94 -13.54
CA THR A 311 -17.77 17.06 -12.57
C THR A 311 -18.70 16.07 -11.86
N ALA A 312 -20.02 16.12 -12.06
CA ALA A 312 -20.93 15.09 -11.54
C ALA A 312 -20.83 13.79 -12.38
N GLY A 313 -20.54 12.60 -11.85
CA GLY A 313 -20.02 12.17 -10.55
C GLY A 313 -19.42 10.76 -10.72
N VAL A 314 -18.45 10.63 -11.65
CA VAL A 314 -17.90 9.34 -12.15
C VAL A 314 -17.39 8.41 -11.04
N LEU A 315 -17.12 8.93 -9.84
CA LEU A 315 -16.73 8.14 -8.67
C LEU A 315 -17.85 7.17 -8.23
N GLY A 316 -19.11 7.48 -8.51
CA GLY A 316 -20.25 6.58 -8.30
C GLY A 316 -20.47 5.55 -9.42
N ASP A 317 -19.77 5.68 -10.54
CA ASP A 317 -19.92 4.74 -11.65
C ASP A 317 -19.13 3.46 -11.40
N TRP A 318 -19.56 2.36 -12.02
CA TRP A 318 -18.84 1.09 -12.00
C TRP A 318 -18.00 0.94 -13.27
N LEU A 319 -16.84 0.33 -13.15
CA LEU A 319 -15.90 0.12 -14.24
C LEU A 319 -15.59 -1.36 -14.38
N THR A 320 -15.59 -1.85 -15.61
CA THR A 320 -15.12 -3.21 -15.94
C THR A 320 -13.98 -3.11 -16.94
N PHE A 321 -12.85 -3.78 -16.66
CA PHE A 321 -11.78 -3.93 -17.64
C PHE A 321 -12.20 -4.92 -18.73
N THR A 322 -12.01 -4.56 -20.01
CA THR A 322 -12.44 -5.41 -21.14
C THR A 322 -11.29 -6.05 -21.88
N ASP A 323 -10.05 -5.64 -21.61
CA ASP A 323 -8.86 -6.25 -22.20
C ASP A 323 -8.43 -7.48 -21.39
N GLU A 324 -8.89 -8.66 -21.83
CA GLU A 324 -8.54 -9.96 -21.22
C GLU A 324 -7.02 -10.18 -21.16
N ARG A 325 -6.25 -9.67 -22.13
CA ARG A 325 -4.79 -9.85 -22.14
C ARG A 325 -4.14 -9.02 -21.06
N TRP A 326 -4.58 -7.79 -20.87
CA TRP A 326 -4.11 -6.95 -19.78
C TRP A 326 -4.46 -7.57 -18.42
N ILE A 327 -5.70 -8.04 -18.24
CA ILE A 327 -6.14 -8.70 -16.99
C ILE A 327 -5.24 -9.91 -16.67
N GLN A 328 -5.04 -10.81 -17.63
CA GLN A 328 -4.18 -11.99 -17.42
C GLN A 328 -2.73 -11.59 -17.14
N THR A 329 -2.19 -10.60 -17.87
CA THR A 329 -0.83 -10.09 -17.64
C THR A 329 -0.68 -9.52 -16.23
N PHE A 330 -1.67 -8.78 -15.76
CA PHE A 330 -1.70 -8.22 -14.41
C PHE A 330 -1.65 -9.31 -13.34
N LEU A 331 -2.52 -10.32 -13.45
CA LEU A 331 -2.61 -11.40 -12.45
C LEU A 331 -1.37 -12.29 -12.45
N SER A 332 -0.88 -12.69 -13.63
CA SER A 332 0.33 -13.49 -13.74
C SER A 332 1.56 -12.73 -13.22
N ALA A 333 1.72 -11.45 -13.58
CA ALA A 333 2.84 -10.64 -13.09
C ALA A 333 2.83 -10.50 -11.56
N TYR A 334 1.65 -10.34 -10.95
CA TYR A 334 1.54 -10.30 -9.49
C TYR A 334 1.94 -11.63 -8.85
N ALA A 335 1.43 -12.75 -9.36
CA ALA A 335 1.79 -14.08 -8.85
C ALA A 335 3.27 -14.42 -9.05
N GLU A 336 3.85 -14.05 -10.21
CA GLU A 336 5.29 -14.16 -10.49
C GLU A 336 6.12 -13.38 -9.48
N GLN A 337 5.69 -12.16 -9.13
CA GLN A 337 6.38 -11.33 -8.15
C GLN A 337 6.35 -11.97 -6.75
N VAL A 338 5.21 -12.53 -6.33
CA VAL A 338 5.07 -13.23 -5.05
C VAL A 338 6.03 -14.41 -4.97
N VAL A 339 6.11 -15.24 -6.02
CA VAL A 339 7.08 -16.36 -6.08
C VAL A 339 8.52 -15.84 -6.07
N ALA A 340 8.81 -14.77 -6.83
CA ALA A 340 10.13 -14.19 -6.92
C ALA A 340 10.68 -13.75 -5.56
N GLN A 341 9.83 -13.17 -4.70
CA GLN A 341 10.22 -12.70 -3.38
C GLN A 341 10.76 -13.82 -2.47
N HIS A 342 10.39 -15.07 -2.71
CA HIS A 342 10.77 -16.23 -1.91
C HIS A 342 11.99 -16.97 -2.44
N LEU A 343 12.51 -16.62 -3.63
CA LEU A 343 13.68 -17.27 -4.22
C LEU A 343 14.89 -17.35 -3.25
N PRO A 344 15.21 -16.32 -2.43
CA PRO A 344 16.30 -16.43 -1.46
C PRO A 344 16.07 -17.52 -0.41
N GLN A 345 14.84 -17.70 0.08
CA GLN A 345 14.52 -18.74 1.06
C GLN A 345 14.56 -20.13 0.42
N MET A 346 14.13 -20.24 -0.83
CA MET A 346 14.23 -21.46 -1.63
C MET A 346 15.67 -21.89 -1.91
N LEU A 347 16.70 -21.08 -1.61
CA LEU A 347 18.12 -21.49 -1.72
C LEU A 347 18.71 -22.02 -0.42
N LEU A 348 18.12 -21.70 0.73
CA LEU A 348 18.71 -21.94 2.06
C LEU A 348 18.21 -23.22 2.72
N GLY A 349 17.14 -23.85 2.21
CA GLY A 349 16.55 -25.08 2.76
C GLY A 349 17.20 -26.38 2.30
N SER A 350 16.85 -27.50 2.93
CA SER A 350 17.16 -28.85 2.39
C SER A 350 16.33 -29.13 1.13
N GLU A 351 16.75 -30.05 0.25
CA GLU A 351 16.05 -30.30 -1.04
C GLU A 351 14.54 -30.54 -0.87
N GLY A 352 14.13 -31.39 0.07
CA GLY A 352 12.71 -31.65 0.33
C GLY A 352 11.97 -30.42 0.85
N ASP A 353 12.59 -29.65 1.75
CA ASP A 353 11.99 -28.42 2.27
C ASP A 353 11.83 -27.34 1.19
N ARG A 354 12.75 -27.30 0.20
CA ARG A 354 12.76 -26.33 -0.90
C ARG A 354 11.60 -26.57 -1.87
N GLU A 355 11.37 -27.82 -2.26
CA GLU A 355 10.26 -28.21 -3.15
C GLU A 355 8.92 -27.91 -2.49
N ASP A 356 8.74 -28.34 -1.23
CA ASP A 356 7.54 -28.08 -0.45
C ASP A 356 7.26 -26.58 -0.29
N LEU A 357 8.30 -25.78 -0.01
CA LEU A 357 8.19 -24.32 0.05
C LEU A 357 7.79 -23.73 -1.30
N CYS A 358 8.43 -24.15 -2.39
CA CYS A 358 8.14 -23.68 -3.75
C CYS A 358 6.67 -23.93 -4.12
N ASN A 359 6.18 -25.14 -3.87
CA ASN A 359 4.80 -25.52 -4.16
C ASN A 359 3.80 -24.72 -3.30
N ARG A 360 4.06 -24.55 -1.99
CA ARG A 360 3.20 -23.74 -1.11
C ARG A 360 3.14 -22.27 -1.53
N VAL A 361 4.28 -21.67 -1.86
CA VAL A 361 4.36 -20.27 -2.29
C VAL A 361 3.66 -20.07 -3.63
N THR A 362 3.88 -20.97 -4.59
CA THR A 362 3.22 -20.93 -5.91
C THR A 362 1.70 -21.08 -5.77
N TYR A 363 1.24 -21.99 -4.91
CA TYR A 363 -0.17 -22.11 -4.60
C TYR A 363 -0.75 -20.82 -4.00
N ALA A 364 -0.08 -20.25 -3.00
CA ALA A 364 -0.55 -19.02 -2.36
C ALA A 364 -0.56 -17.84 -3.34
N ALA A 365 0.49 -17.69 -4.16
CA ALA A 365 0.60 -16.67 -5.19
C ALA A 365 -0.58 -16.72 -6.17
N THR A 366 -0.95 -17.92 -6.62
CA THR A 366 -2.10 -18.11 -7.51
C THR A 366 -3.44 -17.93 -6.78
N ASP A 367 -3.51 -18.18 -5.46
CA ASP A 367 -4.75 -18.05 -4.69
C ASP A 367 -5.15 -16.60 -4.49
N LEU A 368 -4.15 -15.75 -4.28
CA LEU A 368 -4.30 -14.30 -4.18
C LEU A 368 -4.92 -13.68 -5.44
N VAL A 369 -4.69 -14.29 -6.61
CA VAL A 369 -5.16 -13.77 -7.91
C VAL A 369 -6.38 -14.50 -8.48
N GLN A 370 -6.64 -15.76 -8.09
CA GLN A 370 -7.75 -16.57 -8.66
C GLN A 370 -8.81 -17.03 -7.66
N GLY A 371 -8.55 -17.01 -6.35
CA GLY A 371 -9.47 -17.62 -5.40
C GLY A 371 -10.76 -16.81 -5.21
N ALA A 372 -11.85 -17.46 -4.77
CA ALA A 372 -13.17 -16.83 -4.63
C ALA A 372 -13.45 -16.07 -3.31
N SER A 373 -12.66 -16.24 -2.24
CA SER A 373 -12.91 -15.62 -0.91
C SER A 373 -11.65 -15.22 -0.14
N GLY A 374 -11.57 -14.01 0.45
CA GLY A 374 -10.46 -13.60 1.32
C GLY A 374 -10.09 -12.13 1.22
N LEU A 375 -9.67 -11.56 2.36
CA LEU A 375 -9.32 -10.15 2.55
C LEU A 375 -8.36 -9.59 1.48
N PHE A 376 -7.40 -10.35 0.96
CA PHE A 376 -6.26 -9.84 0.19
C PHE A 376 -6.35 -10.05 -1.33
N LYS A 377 -7.54 -9.98 -1.93
CA LYS A 377 -7.77 -10.42 -3.32
C LYS A 377 -7.82 -9.28 -4.34
N HIS A 378 -7.31 -9.59 -5.54
CA HIS A 378 -7.31 -8.69 -6.71
C HIS A 378 -8.60 -8.79 -7.54
N THR A 379 -9.76 -8.71 -6.89
CA THR A 379 -11.07 -8.89 -7.57
C THR A 379 -11.41 -7.76 -8.55
N PHE A 380 -10.77 -6.60 -8.41
CA PHE A 380 -11.12 -5.39 -9.18
C PHE A 380 -10.89 -5.49 -10.70
N VAL A 381 -10.15 -6.50 -11.18
CA VAL A 381 -9.90 -6.68 -12.62
C VAL A 381 -10.90 -7.63 -13.30
N HIS A 382 -11.62 -8.46 -12.52
CA HIS A 382 -12.55 -9.47 -13.05
C HIS A 382 -14.01 -9.07 -12.92
N GLU A 383 -14.31 -8.22 -11.95
CA GLU A 383 -15.67 -7.80 -11.64
C GLU A 383 -15.82 -6.30 -11.87
N PRO A 384 -17.06 -5.81 -12.13
CA PRO A 384 -17.33 -4.40 -12.08
C PRO A 384 -16.87 -3.84 -10.73
N VAL A 385 -16.03 -2.83 -10.75
CA VAL A 385 -15.52 -2.14 -9.55
C VAL A 385 -16.00 -0.70 -9.53
N LEU A 386 -16.43 -0.23 -8.37
CA LEU A 386 -16.78 1.19 -8.21
C LEU A 386 -15.53 2.03 -8.46
N VAL A 387 -15.64 3.12 -9.22
CA VAL A 387 -14.49 4.00 -9.49
C VAL A 387 -13.90 4.57 -8.19
N ALA A 388 -14.75 4.83 -7.18
CA ALA A 388 -14.32 5.22 -5.83
C ALA A 388 -13.47 4.15 -5.11
N ASP A 389 -13.64 2.87 -5.44
CA ASP A 389 -12.87 1.75 -4.87
C ASP A 389 -11.66 1.36 -5.74
N LEU A 390 -11.67 1.74 -7.03
CA LEU A 390 -10.57 1.50 -7.96
C LEU A 390 -9.37 2.43 -7.73
N TRP A 391 -9.62 3.74 -7.57
CA TRP A 391 -8.53 4.73 -7.44
C TRP A 391 -7.56 4.43 -6.27
N PRO A 392 -7.99 4.01 -5.06
CA PRO A 392 -7.06 3.72 -3.98
C PRO A 392 -6.26 2.43 -4.24
N ARG A 393 -6.82 1.46 -4.98
CA ARG A 393 -6.11 0.24 -5.41
C ARG A 393 -5.02 0.57 -6.42
N LEU A 394 -5.32 1.40 -7.43
CA LEU A 394 -4.31 1.88 -8.38
C LEU A 394 -3.21 2.70 -7.69
N ARG A 395 -3.59 3.55 -6.72
CA ARG A 395 -2.63 4.29 -5.88
C ARG A 395 -1.71 3.32 -5.13
N TRP A 396 -2.26 2.28 -4.52
CA TRP A 396 -1.48 1.27 -3.83
C TRP A 396 -0.50 0.56 -4.76
N HIS A 397 -0.95 0.09 -5.92
CA HIS A 397 -0.07 -0.56 -6.89
C HIS A 397 1.08 0.33 -7.35
N LEU A 398 0.83 1.62 -7.56
CA LEU A 398 1.90 2.58 -7.84
C LEU A 398 2.91 2.64 -6.69
N ALA A 399 2.44 2.85 -5.45
CA ALA A 399 3.31 2.88 -4.26
C ALA A 399 4.02 1.53 -4.00
N GLN A 400 3.41 0.43 -4.44
CA GLN A 400 3.96 -0.91 -4.32
C GLN A 400 5.23 -1.05 -5.16
N SER A 401 5.39 -0.33 -6.26
CA SER A 401 6.50 -0.53 -7.20
C SER A 401 7.87 -0.30 -6.58
N SER A 402 8.06 0.79 -5.83
CA SER A 402 9.29 1.06 -5.08
C SER A 402 9.03 1.96 -3.86
N GLU A 403 9.93 1.90 -2.88
CA GLU A 403 9.93 2.81 -1.73
C GLU A 403 10.01 4.27 -2.20
N ARG A 404 10.84 4.55 -3.21
CA ARG A 404 10.97 5.87 -3.83
C ARG A 404 9.64 6.40 -4.33
N VAL A 405 8.88 5.58 -5.08
CA VAL A 405 7.57 5.98 -5.59
C VAL A 405 6.61 6.28 -4.44
N MET A 406 6.58 5.44 -3.40
CA MET A 406 5.77 5.68 -2.20
C MET A 406 6.15 6.99 -1.49
N GLN A 407 7.44 7.24 -1.26
CA GLN A 407 7.95 8.46 -0.64
C GLN A 407 7.59 9.71 -1.47
N LEU A 408 7.80 9.65 -2.79
CA LEU A 408 7.44 10.74 -3.71
C LEU A 408 5.94 11.01 -3.73
N MET A 409 5.10 9.98 -3.72
CA MET A 409 3.64 10.15 -3.61
C MET A 409 3.26 10.80 -2.27
N GLY A 410 4.05 10.55 -1.23
CA GLY A 410 3.86 11.15 0.08
C GLY A 410 4.40 12.54 0.28
N GLY A 411 5.25 13.00 -0.62
CA GLY A 411 5.93 14.28 -0.51
C GLY A 411 7.29 14.11 0.16
N VAL A 412 8.34 14.48 -0.56
CA VAL A 412 9.71 14.56 -0.01
C VAL A 412 10.16 15.99 0.09
N SER A 413 10.88 16.34 1.15
CA SER A 413 11.50 17.65 1.28
C SER A 413 12.57 17.81 0.19
N ALA A 414 12.47 18.86 -0.61
CA ALA A 414 13.38 19.10 -1.71
C ALA A 414 13.55 20.60 -1.98
N GLN A 415 14.64 20.92 -2.67
CA GLN A 415 14.81 22.18 -3.36
C GLN A 415 14.66 21.92 -4.86
N VAL A 416 13.93 22.79 -5.54
CA VAL A 416 13.73 22.70 -7.00
C VAL A 416 14.20 23.98 -7.65
N LEU A 417 14.97 23.86 -8.73
CA LEU A 417 15.44 24.97 -9.56
C LEU A 417 14.76 24.88 -10.94
N PRO A 418 13.61 25.55 -11.15
CA PRO A 418 13.02 25.64 -12.47
C PRO A 418 13.91 26.48 -13.41
N PRO A 419 13.89 26.22 -14.73
CA PRO A 419 14.65 27.00 -15.71
C PRO A 419 14.36 28.50 -15.61
N GLY A 420 15.41 29.30 -15.44
CA GLY A 420 15.32 30.76 -15.36
C GLY A 420 14.79 31.33 -14.03
N LEU A 421 14.55 30.49 -13.02
CA LEU A 421 14.13 30.89 -11.68
C LEU A 421 15.23 30.60 -10.63
N SER A 422 15.01 31.04 -9.39
CA SER A 422 15.85 30.68 -8.24
C SER A 422 15.41 29.35 -7.62
N TRP A 423 16.26 28.76 -6.79
CA TRP A 423 15.90 27.61 -5.96
C TRP A 423 14.66 27.90 -5.11
N GLN A 424 13.74 26.94 -5.09
CA GLN A 424 12.50 26.98 -4.31
C GLN A 424 12.50 25.78 -3.37
N GLN A 425 12.38 26.03 -2.07
CA GLN A 425 12.27 24.98 -1.07
C GLN A 425 10.80 24.60 -0.87
N GLY A 426 10.54 23.30 -0.74
CA GLY A 426 9.21 22.80 -0.45
C GLY A 426 9.13 21.29 -0.40
N SER A 427 7.92 20.77 -0.46
CA SER A 427 7.67 19.33 -0.58
C SER A 427 7.38 18.98 -2.04
N LEU A 428 8.22 18.13 -2.62
CA LEU A 428 8.07 17.58 -3.96
C LEU A 428 7.16 16.36 -3.92
N TYR A 429 6.11 16.35 -4.72
CA TYR A 429 5.14 15.26 -4.82
C TYR A 429 5.12 14.67 -6.23
N LEU A 430 5.12 13.34 -6.33
CA LEU A 430 4.61 12.62 -7.49
C LEU A 430 3.08 12.56 -7.37
N ARG A 431 2.38 13.17 -8.33
CA ARG A 431 0.91 13.16 -8.41
C ARG A 431 0.44 12.17 -9.47
N PRO A 432 -0.04 10.99 -9.08
CA PRO A 432 -0.65 10.07 -10.02
C PRO A 432 -2.08 10.49 -10.35
N LEU A 433 -2.41 10.41 -11.64
CA LEU A 433 -3.66 10.84 -12.24
C LEU A 433 -4.27 9.67 -13.00
N MET A 434 -5.49 9.29 -12.65
CA MET A 434 -6.29 8.36 -13.45
C MET A 434 -7.20 9.17 -14.36
N GLN A 435 -7.04 8.99 -15.67
CA GLN A 435 -7.87 9.58 -16.69
C GLN A 435 -8.85 8.54 -17.22
N LEU A 436 -10.15 8.85 -17.15
CA LEU A 436 -11.21 8.03 -17.73
C LEU A 436 -11.77 8.77 -18.93
N THR A 437 -11.68 8.18 -20.12
CA THR A 437 -12.13 8.82 -21.36
C THR A 437 -13.16 7.96 -22.07
N THR A 438 -14.30 8.55 -22.42
CA THR A 438 -15.35 7.96 -23.25
C THR A 438 -15.48 8.77 -24.54
N SER A 439 -16.37 8.36 -25.46
CA SER A 439 -16.66 9.16 -26.66
C SER A 439 -17.22 10.57 -26.35
N ASN A 440 -17.80 10.75 -25.15
CA ASN A 440 -18.58 11.94 -24.83
C ASN A 440 -17.90 12.83 -23.78
N ARG A 441 -17.09 12.25 -22.89
CA ARG A 441 -16.52 12.94 -21.72
C ARG A 441 -15.17 12.35 -21.33
N SER A 442 -14.36 13.17 -20.65
CA SER A 442 -13.12 12.76 -20.00
C SER A 442 -13.11 13.27 -18.57
N TRP A 443 -12.65 12.45 -17.64
CA TRP A 443 -12.50 12.77 -16.22
C TRP A 443 -11.07 12.54 -15.79
N ILE A 444 -10.58 13.39 -14.88
CA ILE A 444 -9.26 13.25 -14.26
C ILE A 444 -9.47 13.06 -12.76
N VAL A 445 -8.98 11.95 -12.21
CA VAL A 445 -9.01 11.65 -10.79
C VAL A 445 -7.59 11.74 -10.25
N ASP A 446 -7.35 12.61 -9.28
CA ASP A 446 -6.12 12.65 -8.49
C ASP A 446 -6.10 11.44 -7.56
N LEU A 447 -5.26 10.45 -7.89
CA LEU A 447 -5.15 9.22 -7.10
C LEU A 447 -4.54 9.48 -5.71
N GLY A 448 -3.80 10.56 -5.50
CA GLY A 448 -3.26 10.90 -4.18
C GLY A 448 -4.32 11.43 -3.20
N ARG A 449 -5.42 11.99 -3.74
CA ARG A 449 -6.47 12.65 -2.94
C ARG A 449 -7.86 12.05 -3.10
N GLY A 450 -8.06 11.16 -4.07
CA GLY A 450 -9.37 10.63 -4.44
C GLY A 450 -10.32 11.72 -4.94
N ARG A 451 -9.80 12.76 -5.60
CA ARG A 451 -10.60 13.92 -6.03
C ARG A 451 -10.66 14.02 -7.54
N LEU A 452 -11.85 14.35 -8.05
CA LEU A 452 -12.00 14.78 -9.42
C LEU A 452 -11.36 16.15 -9.61
N LEU A 453 -10.58 16.27 -10.69
CA LEU A 453 -9.94 17.51 -11.08
C LEU A 453 -10.62 18.05 -12.35
N PRO A 454 -10.92 19.36 -12.41
CA PRO A 454 -11.44 19.98 -13.63
C PRO A 454 -10.38 20.04 -14.73
N THR A 455 -9.11 20.14 -14.34
CA THR A 455 -7.95 20.20 -15.24
C THR A 455 -6.75 19.50 -14.60
N ALA A 456 -5.78 19.08 -15.43
CA ALA A 456 -4.53 18.53 -14.94
C ALA A 456 -3.77 19.56 -14.09
N PRO A 457 -3.10 19.12 -12.99
CA PRO A 457 -2.30 20.01 -12.16
C PRO A 457 -1.13 20.60 -12.94
N GLN A 458 -0.65 21.76 -12.50
CA GLN A 458 0.53 22.38 -13.09
C GLN A 458 1.79 21.58 -12.72
N ALA A 459 2.29 20.81 -13.69
CA ALA A 459 3.52 20.04 -13.55
C ALA A 459 4.76 20.94 -13.53
N LEU A 460 5.79 20.51 -12.80
CA LEU A 460 7.13 21.06 -12.93
C LEU A 460 7.70 20.75 -14.33
N PRO A 461 8.49 21.67 -14.92
CA PRO A 461 9.12 21.41 -16.21
C PRO A 461 10.17 20.31 -16.07
N GLY A 462 10.33 19.47 -17.10
CA GLY A 462 11.24 18.33 -17.08
C GLY A 462 12.71 18.70 -16.81
N GLU A 463 13.12 19.90 -17.22
CA GLU A 463 14.48 20.44 -17.03
C GLU A 463 14.73 21.01 -15.62
N ALA A 464 13.71 21.11 -14.76
CA ALA A 464 13.91 21.60 -13.40
C ALA A 464 14.83 20.65 -12.63
N ALA A 465 15.90 21.18 -12.06
CA ALA A 465 16.79 20.42 -11.19
C ALA A 465 16.13 20.26 -9.81
N VAL A 466 16.30 19.09 -9.21
CA VAL A 466 15.74 18.67 -7.94
C VAL A 466 16.87 18.18 -7.05
N ASP A 467 16.97 18.77 -5.88
CA ASP A 467 17.86 18.35 -4.80
C ASP A 467 17.00 17.89 -3.62
N VAL A 468 17.00 16.58 -3.37
CA VAL A 468 16.18 15.96 -2.30
C VAL A 468 16.98 16.00 -1.02
N ALA A 469 16.39 16.51 0.05
CA ALA A 469 17.07 16.62 1.34
C ALA A 469 17.55 15.24 1.83
N ASP A 470 18.74 15.21 2.44
CA ASP A 470 19.37 14.03 3.05
C ASP A 470 19.73 12.92 2.08
N ASP A 471 19.71 13.28 0.81
CA ASP A 471 20.16 12.54 -0.36
C ASP A 471 20.01 11.00 -0.29
N PRO A 472 18.77 10.47 -0.27
CA PRO A 472 18.55 9.03 -0.35
C PRO A 472 18.83 8.45 -1.75
N TRP A 473 18.94 9.27 -2.80
CA TRP A 473 18.89 8.81 -4.20
C TRP A 473 20.12 9.19 -5.05
N GLY A 474 21.07 9.92 -4.49
CA GLY A 474 22.30 10.36 -5.13
C GLY A 474 22.24 11.80 -5.68
N PRO A 475 23.15 12.15 -6.62
CA PRO A 475 23.33 13.53 -7.04
C PRO A 475 22.03 14.19 -7.54
N PRO A 476 21.94 15.54 -7.52
CA PRO A 476 20.75 16.26 -7.98
C PRO A 476 20.25 15.77 -9.34
N LEU A 477 18.96 15.45 -9.40
CA LEU A 477 18.29 14.86 -10.56
C LEU A 477 17.42 15.92 -11.24
N THR A 478 17.16 15.80 -12.53
CA THR A 478 16.10 16.58 -13.16
C THR A 478 14.72 15.95 -12.93
N VAL A 479 13.64 16.71 -13.12
CA VAL A 479 12.27 16.15 -13.11
C VAL A 479 12.11 15.06 -14.20
N ALA A 480 12.79 15.20 -15.34
CA ALA A 480 12.83 14.17 -16.37
C ALA A 480 13.54 12.90 -15.89
N ASP A 481 14.67 13.01 -15.19
CA ASP A 481 15.38 11.86 -14.61
C ASP A 481 14.52 11.16 -13.56
N LEU A 482 13.86 11.93 -12.67
CA LEU A 482 12.91 11.38 -11.70
C LEU A 482 11.75 10.64 -12.37
N THR A 483 11.22 11.19 -13.47
CA THR A 483 10.16 10.54 -14.25
C THR A 483 10.68 9.22 -14.83
N ALA A 484 11.87 9.21 -15.41
CA ALA A 484 12.48 7.99 -15.95
C ALA A 484 12.75 6.93 -14.86
N LEU A 485 13.12 7.35 -13.64
CA LEU A 485 13.27 6.43 -12.50
C LEU A 485 11.92 5.83 -12.06
N VAL A 486 10.87 6.63 -11.98
CA VAL A 486 9.52 6.14 -11.68
C VAL A 486 9.04 5.17 -12.77
N ASP A 487 9.25 5.51 -14.04
CA ASP A 487 8.89 4.67 -15.18
C ASP A 487 9.65 3.33 -15.14
N HIS A 488 10.93 3.37 -14.78
CA HIS A 488 11.75 2.18 -14.60
C HIS A 488 11.25 1.31 -13.45
N ASP A 489 11.00 1.88 -12.27
CA ASP A 489 10.51 1.16 -11.09
C ASP A 489 9.16 0.49 -11.39
N LEU A 490 8.23 1.21 -12.04
CA LEU A 490 6.94 0.66 -12.45
C LEU A 490 7.07 -0.43 -13.52
N GLY A 491 7.93 -0.24 -14.52
CA GLY A 491 8.18 -1.24 -15.56
C GLY A 491 8.84 -2.51 -15.03
N ALA A 492 9.70 -2.38 -14.01
CA ALA A 492 10.42 -3.50 -13.40
C ALA A 492 9.57 -4.26 -12.38
N HIS A 493 8.74 -3.57 -11.60
CA HIS A 493 8.06 -4.16 -10.44
C HIS A 493 6.54 -4.27 -10.58
N THR A 494 5.90 -3.46 -11.43
CA THR A 494 4.44 -3.49 -11.65
C THR A 494 4.11 -3.27 -13.14
N PRO A 495 4.61 -4.12 -14.06
CA PRO A 495 4.57 -3.86 -15.50
C PRO A 495 3.16 -3.69 -16.07
N ALA A 496 2.16 -4.41 -15.53
CA ALA A 496 0.78 -4.26 -15.95
C ALA A 496 0.18 -2.89 -15.57
N ILE A 497 0.62 -2.31 -14.45
CA ILE A 497 0.23 -0.96 -14.04
C ILE A 497 0.91 0.08 -14.92
N ALA A 498 2.19 -0.15 -15.28
CA ALA A 498 2.87 0.69 -16.27
C ALA A 498 2.17 0.65 -17.64
N ALA A 499 1.58 -0.48 -18.03
CA ALA A 499 0.82 -0.61 -19.29
C ALA A 499 -0.44 0.27 -19.33
N LEU A 500 -1.02 0.63 -18.16
CA LEU A 500 -2.16 1.55 -18.11
C LEU A 500 -1.84 2.94 -18.69
N ARG A 501 -0.56 3.33 -18.79
CA ARG A 501 -0.17 4.58 -19.47
C ARG A 501 -0.52 4.62 -20.95
N GLN A 502 -0.66 3.46 -21.58
CA GLN A 502 -0.98 3.36 -23.01
C GLN A 502 -2.49 3.45 -23.28
N GLY A 503 -3.30 3.51 -22.23
CA GLY A 503 -4.77 3.45 -22.31
C GLY A 503 -5.25 2.00 -22.38
N THR A 504 -5.99 1.56 -21.37
CA THR A 504 -6.61 0.23 -21.33
C THR A 504 -8.10 0.33 -21.58
N PRO A 505 -8.66 -0.44 -22.52
CA PRO A 505 -10.09 -0.48 -22.78
C PRO A 505 -10.91 -0.87 -21.54
N ILE A 506 -11.96 -0.10 -21.29
CA ILE A 506 -12.90 -0.31 -20.19
C ILE A 506 -14.33 -0.16 -20.66
N HIS A 507 -15.25 -0.69 -19.86
CA HIS A 507 -16.66 -0.35 -19.88
C HIS A 507 -17.02 0.42 -18.61
N LEU A 508 -17.64 1.58 -18.77
CA LEU A 508 -18.17 2.41 -17.69
C LEU A 508 -19.69 2.20 -17.59
N HIS A 509 -20.16 1.79 -16.43
CA HIS A 509 -21.57 1.54 -16.14
C HIS A 509 -22.07 2.63 -15.20
N ARG A 510 -22.93 3.50 -15.72
CA ARG A 510 -23.51 4.58 -14.93
C ARG A 510 -24.68 4.11 -14.08
N LEU A 511 -24.76 4.64 -12.86
CA LEU A 511 -25.87 4.38 -11.93
C LEU A 511 -27.19 5.03 -12.38
N ASP A 512 -27.13 6.08 -13.20
CA ASP A 512 -28.29 6.91 -13.59
C ASP A 512 -29.29 6.22 -14.55
N GLY A 513 -29.07 4.95 -14.91
CA GLY A 513 -30.06 4.08 -15.59
C GLY A 513 -30.35 4.44 -17.05
N GLU A 514 -30.17 5.68 -17.47
CA GLU A 514 -30.48 6.15 -18.83
C GLU A 514 -29.30 6.03 -19.82
N ALA A 515 -28.06 5.96 -19.32
CA ALA A 515 -26.87 6.09 -20.17
C ALA A 515 -26.20 4.77 -20.62
N GLY A 516 -26.67 3.61 -20.13
CA GLY A 516 -26.15 2.31 -20.52
C GLY A 516 -24.65 2.08 -20.24
N CYS A 517 -24.15 0.91 -20.62
CA CYS A 517 -22.74 0.58 -20.59
C CYS A 517 -22.00 1.35 -21.70
N GLN A 518 -21.03 2.19 -21.35
CA GLN A 518 -20.26 3.01 -22.30
C GLN A 518 -18.84 2.48 -22.46
N ALA A 519 -18.40 2.30 -23.70
CA ALA A 519 -17.00 2.01 -23.97
C ALA A 519 -16.11 3.23 -23.68
N GLY A 520 -14.97 2.97 -23.07
CA GLY A 520 -13.99 4.00 -22.75
C GLY A 520 -12.57 3.45 -22.64
N GLN A 521 -11.68 4.31 -22.17
CA GLN A 521 -10.29 4.01 -21.88
C GLN A 521 -9.90 4.56 -20.51
N LEU A 522 -9.19 3.74 -19.74
CA LEU A 522 -8.50 4.17 -18.53
C LEU A 522 -7.02 4.39 -18.86
N THR A 523 -6.54 5.59 -18.60
CA THR A 523 -5.12 5.94 -18.73
C THR A 523 -4.58 6.36 -17.38
N LEU A 524 -3.41 5.84 -17.01
CA LEU A 524 -2.69 6.29 -15.82
C LEU A 524 -1.54 7.21 -16.23
N ASP A 525 -1.47 8.39 -15.63
CA ASP A 525 -0.40 9.36 -15.85
C ASP A 525 0.13 9.90 -14.52
N TRP A 526 1.26 10.59 -14.53
CA TRP A 526 1.79 11.24 -13.34
C TRP A 526 2.65 12.44 -13.68
N CYS A 527 2.68 13.37 -12.73
CA CYS A 527 3.52 14.55 -12.83
C CYS A 527 4.11 14.93 -11.48
N PHE A 528 5.20 15.70 -11.50
CA PHE A 528 5.78 16.26 -10.29
C PHE A 528 5.24 17.65 -9.99
N THR A 529 4.91 17.91 -8.73
CA THR A 529 4.47 19.23 -8.26
C THR A 529 5.26 19.62 -7.01
N LEU A 530 5.55 20.92 -6.86
CA LEU A 530 6.16 21.47 -5.64
C LEU A 530 5.10 22.18 -4.80
N GLN A 531 5.04 21.88 -3.51
CA GLN A 531 4.31 22.68 -2.53
C GLN A 531 5.33 23.46 -1.70
N THR A 532 5.46 24.76 -1.97
CA THR A 532 6.40 25.64 -1.26
C THR A 532 5.96 25.86 0.18
N THR A 533 6.91 25.79 1.11
CA THR A 533 6.71 26.27 2.49
C THR A 533 6.77 27.80 2.46
N LEU A 534 5.63 28.47 2.63
CA LEU A 534 5.54 29.93 2.72
C LEU A 534 6.00 30.44 4.09
#